data_AF-A0A961QU25-F1
#
_entry.id   AF-A0A961QU25-F1
#
_cell.length_a   1.000
_cell.length_b   1.000
_cell.length_c   1.000
_cell.angle_alpha   90.00
_cell.angle_beta   90.00
_cell.angle_gamma   90.00
#
_symmetry.space_group_name_H-M   'P 1'
#
loop_
_entity.id
_entity.type
_entity.pdbx_description
1 polymer ?
#
loop_
_entity_poly.entity_id
_entity_poly.type
_entity_poly.pdbx_seq_one_letter_code
_entity_poly.pdbx_strand_id
1 'polypeptide(L)' 'PRVRDFRGVKGTSFDGRGNYAMGIKEHIVFPEIDFDKVDEVWGMDVIICTTARTDAEAKALLKLFNMPFNS' A
#
# COMPACT_ATOMS: atom_id res chain seq x y z
N PRO A 1 2.29 8.98 12.42
CA PRO A 1 2.31 7.55 12.03
C PRO A 1 1.37 6.73 12.95
N ARG A 2 0.12 6.51 12.52
CA ARG A 2 -0.89 5.71 13.22
C ARG A 2 -0.93 4.25 12.77
N VAL A 3 0.04 3.81 11.96
CA VAL A 3 0.08 2.42 11.50
C VAL A 3 0.86 1.60 12.51
N ARG A 4 0.14 0.84 13.33
CA ARG A 4 0.71 -0.19 14.20
C ARG A 4 1.44 -1.20 13.30
N ASP A 5 2.76 -1.34 13.47
CA ASP A 5 3.62 -2.29 12.76
C ASP A 5 3.78 -2.19 11.22
N PHE A 6 3.61 -1.01 10.60
CA PHE A 6 3.98 -0.86 9.19
C PHE A 6 5.48 -0.85 8.98
N ARG A 7 6.04 -2.00 8.62
CA ARG A 7 7.47 -2.14 8.26
C ARG A 7 7.78 -1.80 6.80
N GLY A 8 6.88 -1.07 6.15
CA GLY A 8 6.94 -0.77 4.72
C GLY A 8 6.24 -1.83 3.85
N VAL A 9 6.10 -1.49 2.57
CA VAL A 9 5.42 -2.31 1.56
C VAL A 9 6.42 -3.18 0.81
N LYS A 10 6.02 -4.38 0.39
CA LYS A 10 6.92 -5.30 -0.33
C LYS A 10 7.24 -4.77 -1.72
N GLY A 11 8.52 -4.63 -2.05
CA GLY A 11 8.96 -4.24 -3.40
C GLY A 11 8.79 -5.30 -4.48
N THR A 12 8.15 -6.43 -4.17
CA THR A 12 7.92 -7.57 -5.08
C THR A 12 6.46 -7.76 -5.49
N SER A 13 5.53 -6.97 -4.96
CA SER A 13 4.08 -7.11 -5.24
C SER A 13 3.65 -6.42 -6.55
N PHE A 14 4.49 -6.49 -7.58
CA PHE A 14 4.16 -5.99 -8.91
C PHE A 14 3.64 -7.14 -9.79
N ASP A 15 2.79 -6.80 -10.76
CA ASP A 15 2.12 -7.78 -11.63
C ASP A 15 2.85 -8.05 -12.96
N GLY A 16 4.06 -7.52 -13.16
CA GLY A 16 4.80 -7.63 -14.41
C GLY A 16 4.40 -6.61 -15.48
N ARG A 17 3.34 -5.82 -15.22
CA ARG A 17 2.80 -4.79 -16.13
C ARG A 17 2.80 -3.42 -15.49
N GLY A 18 3.60 -3.22 -14.43
CA GLY A 18 3.69 -1.93 -13.74
C GLY A 18 2.54 -1.62 -12.79
N ASN A 19 1.63 -2.56 -12.50
CA ASN A 19 0.63 -2.36 -11.45
C ASN A 19 1.17 -2.90 -10.13
N TYR A 20 0.81 -2.20 -9.05
CA TYR A 20 1.26 -2.54 -7.70
C TYR A 20 0.08 -2.86 -6.80
N ALA A 21 0.10 -4.03 -6.16
CA ALA A 21 -0.94 -4.45 -5.22
C ALA A 21 -0.40 -4.47 -3.79
N MET A 22 -1.14 -3.87 -2.86
CA MET A 22 -0.85 -3.94 -1.43
C MET A 22 -2.10 -4.24 -0.61
N GLY A 23 -1.95 -5.13 0.38
CA GLY A 23 -2.99 -5.39 1.36
C GLY A 23 -2.75 -4.60 2.64
N ILE A 24 -3.79 -3.92 3.12
CA ILE A 24 -3.87 -3.27 4.41
C ILE A 24 -4.67 -4.20 5.33
N LYS A 25 -4.03 -4.70 6.37
CA LYS A 25 -4.68 -5.65 7.29
C LYS A 25 -5.82 -5.02 8.11
N GLU A 26 -5.67 -3.73 8.43
CA GLU A 26 -6.61 -3.03 9.28
C GLU A 26 -6.90 -1.65 8.66
N HIS A 27 -8.13 -1.40 8.25
CA HIS A 27 -8.53 -0.12 7.66
C HIS A 27 -8.47 1.07 8.66
N ILE A 28 -8.37 0.82 9.97
CA ILE A 28 -8.26 1.85 11.04
C ILE A 28 -6.96 2.69 11.00
N VAL A 29 -6.09 2.43 10.02
CA VAL A 29 -4.87 3.22 9.74
C VAL A 29 -5.19 4.63 9.26
N PHE A 30 -6.38 4.83 8.70
CA PHE A 30 -6.86 6.11 8.21
C PHE A 30 -7.43 6.94 9.36
N PRO A 31 -6.95 8.18 9.58
CA PRO A 31 -7.45 9.04 10.65
C PRO A 31 -8.93 9.43 10.51
N GLU A 32 -9.50 9.25 9.32
CA GLU A 32 -10.92 9.43 9.01
C GLU A 32 -11.81 8.38 9.70
N ILE A 33 -11.24 7.26 10.13
CA ILE A 33 -11.98 6.16 10.76
C ILE A 33 -11.89 6.28 12.27
N ASP A 34 -13.06 6.40 12.89
CA ASP A 34 -13.21 6.50 14.34
C ASP A 34 -13.16 5.09 14.96
N PHE A 35 -12.06 4.76 15.63
CA PHE A 35 -11.84 3.45 16.25
C PHE A 35 -12.97 3.08 17.24
N ASP A 36 -13.54 4.06 17.94
CA ASP A 36 -14.57 3.82 18.94
C ASP A 36 -15.94 3.48 18.32
N LYS A 37 -16.10 3.66 17.00
CA LYS A 37 -17.32 3.33 16.25
C LYS A 37 -17.15 2.11 15.34
N VAL A 38 -15.98 1.49 15.33
CA VAL A 38 -15.71 0.31 14.50
C VAL A 38 -16.01 -0.95 15.32
N ASP A 39 -17.05 -1.67 14.94
CA ASP A 39 -17.41 -2.95 15.56
C ASP A 39 -16.47 -4.10 15.12
N GLU A 40 -16.00 -4.06 13.86
CA GLU A 40 -15.14 -5.11 13.28
C GLU A 40 -13.99 -4.53 12.45
N VAL A 41 -12.81 -5.13 12.59
CA VAL A 41 -11.62 -4.75 11.82
C VAL A 41 -11.63 -5.45 10.46
N TRP A 42 -11.86 -4.68 9.41
CA TRP A 42 -11.73 -5.18 8.03
C TRP A 42 -10.35 -4.90 7.45
N GLY A 43 -9.90 -5.84 6.61
CA GLY A 43 -8.78 -5.66 5.71
C GLY A 43 -9.22 -5.00 4.40
N MET A 44 -8.29 -4.37 3.70
CA MET A 44 -8.52 -3.71 2.43
C MET A 44 -7.36 -3.98 1.47
N ASP A 45 -7.66 -4.38 0.24
CA ASP A 45 -6.66 -4.45 -0.82
C ASP A 45 -6.70 -3.18 -1.67
N VAL A 46 -5.52 -2.60 -1.90
CA VAL A 46 -5.31 -1.40 -2.70
C VAL A 46 -4.46 -1.77 -3.89
N ILE A 47 -4.98 -1.53 -5.10
CA ILE A 47 -4.27 -1.73 -6.35
C ILE A 47 -3.99 -0.36 -6.97
N ILE A 48 -2.71 -0.05 -7.16
CA ILE A 48 -2.25 1.14 -7.86
C ILE A 48 -2.01 0.74 -9.31
N CYS A 49 -2.93 1.14 -10.18
CA CYS A 49 -2.79 0.98 -11.62
C CYS A 49 -1.94 2.13 -12.17
N THR A 50 -0.83 1.81 -12.84
CA THR A 50 0.02 2.83 -13.47
C THR A 50 0.07 2.62 -14.97
N THR A 51 0.54 3.63 -15.71
CA THR A 51 0.76 3.54 -17.17
C THR A 51 2.13 2.97 -17.53
N ALA A 52 2.93 2.58 -16.53
CA ALA A 52 4.25 2.00 -16.75
C ALA A 52 4.13 0.66 -17.49
N ARG A 53 5.11 0.32 -18.34
CA ARG A 53 5.11 -0.96 -19.05
C ARG A 53 5.92 -2.02 -18.32
N THR A 54 6.76 -1.60 -17.38
CA THR A 54 7.64 -2.48 -16.62
C THR A 54 7.54 -2.18 -15.14
N ASP A 55 7.80 -3.21 -14.33
CA ASP A 55 7.79 -3.08 -12.87
C ASP A 55 8.90 -2.15 -12.36
N ALA A 56 10.01 -2.04 -13.09
CA ALA A 56 11.11 -1.15 -12.75
C ALA A 56 10.70 0.32 -12.83
N GLU A 57 9.98 0.70 -13.89
CA GLU A 57 9.41 2.05 -14.06
C GLU A 57 8.38 2.36 -12.97
N ALA A 58 7.46 1.42 -12.72
CA ALA A 58 6.45 1.59 -11.66
C ALA A 58 7.08 1.71 -10.28
N LYS A 59 8.09 0.90 -9.97
CA LYS A 59 8.83 0.97 -8.71
C LYS A 59 9.59 2.29 -8.56
N ALA A 60 10.20 2.79 -9.62
CA ALA A 60 10.88 4.09 -9.61
C ALA A 60 9.88 5.24 -9.35
N LEU A 61 8.72 5.21 -10.01
CA LEU A 61 7.64 6.17 -9.80
C LEU A 61 7.17 6.18 -8.34
N LEU A 62 6.82 5.01 -7.80
CA LEU A 62 6.34 4.89 -6.42
C LEU A 62 7.43 5.28 -5.41
N LYS A 63 8.70 5.02 -5.70
CA LYS A 63 9.83 5.46 -4.86
C LYS A 63 9.96 6.98 -4.83
N LEU A 64 9.70 7.66 -5.95
CA LEU A 64 9.67 9.14 -6.01
C LEU A 64 8.48 9.75 -5.26
N PHE A 65 7.37 9.01 -5.14
CA PHE A 65 6.22 9.38 -4.30
C PHE A 65 6.42 9.05 -2.82
N ASN A 66 7.65 8.82 -2.37
CA ASN A 66 7.98 8.45 -0.99
C ASN A 66 7.24 7.20 -0.50
N MET A 67 6.86 6.28 -1.40
CA MET A 67 6.28 5.01 -0.98
C MET A 67 7.33 4.22 -0.19
N PRO A 68 7.02 3.79 1.06
CA PRO A 68 7.99 3.17 1.93
C PRO A 68 8.18 1.70 1.55
N PHE A 69 8.94 1.44 0.49
CA PHE A 69 9.35 0.08 0.15
C PHE A 69 10.29 -0.46 1.21
N ASN A 70 9.98 -1.65 1.72
CA ASN A 70 10.91 -2.38 2.57
C ASN A 70 12.06 -2.91 1.69
N SER A 71 13.29 -2.75 2.17
CA SER A 71 14.53 -3.20 1.48
C SER A 71 14.65 -4.71 1.45
#